data_AF-A0A7V7YJS2-F1
#
_entry.id   AF-A0A7V7YJS2-F1
#
_cell.length_a   1.000
_cell.length_b   1.000
_cell.length_c   1.000
_cell.angle_alpha   90.00
_cell.angle_beta   90.00
_cell.angle_gamma   90.00
#
_symmetry.space_group_name_H-M   'P 1'
#
loop_
_entity.id
_entity.type
_entity.pdbx_description
1 polymer ?
#
loop_
_entity_poly.entity_id
_entity_poly.type
_entity_poly.pdbx_seq_one_letter_code
_entity_poly.pdbx_strand_id
1 'polypeptide(L)'
;MEIAQDPFSSGHPEERRWLDQHGFPNGAQWTRYQQASDAELDQAARAGDTVAATMRDARRLGADPRAESRLLAAGAEGDLFALSLLSSWKAGANAAGIPEAYAISRVAEMRGDLTTALHREMMLGGRLTSEQRLLAEAEALHLNLHLNALYRQKHGVDPPPVEMRPYQVDPDDTQR
;
A
#
# COMPACT_ATOMS: atom_id res chain seq x y z
N MET A 1 0.15 -11.62 -27.98
CA MET A 1 0.22 -11.67 -26.51
C MET A 1 0.35 -10.24 -26.05
N GLU A 2 -0.73 -9.64 -25.57
CA GLU A 2 -0.64 -8.37 -24.85
C GLU A 2 0.19 -8.64 -23.59
N ILE A 3 1.33 -7.95 -23.47
CA ILE A 3 2.02 -7.86 -22.19
C ILE A 3 1.07 -7.02 -21.33
N ALA A 4 0.43 -7.65 -20.33
CA ALA A 4 -0.38 -6.92 -19.37
C ALA A 4 0.48 -5.76 -18.83
N GLN A 5 0.08 -4.51 -19.12
CA GLN A 5 0.76 -3.36 -18.57
C GLN A 5 0.70 -3.48 -17.06
N ASP A 6 1.86 -3.40 -16.43
CA ASP A 6 1.96 -3.32 -14.98
C ASP A 6 1.36 -1.97 -14.55
N PRO A 7 0.22 -1.95 -13.85
CA PRO A 7 -0.44 -0.71 -13.51
C PRO A 7 0.31 0.07 -12.43
N PHE A 8 1.32 -0.53 -11.80
CA PHE A 8 2.11 0.08 -10.74
C PHE A 8 3.44 0.61 -11.23
N SER A 9 3.99 0.13 -12.35
CA SER A 9 5.34 0.49 -12.80
C SER A 9 5.35 1.42 -14.02
N SER A 10 6.33 2.34 -14.03
CA SER A 10 6.75 3.10 -15.21
C SER A 10 7.52 2.26 -16.26
N GLY A 11 7.85 1.00 -15.94
CA GLY A 11 8.64 0.09 -16.78
C GLY A 11 10.14 0.08 -16.46
N HIS A 12 10.62 0.97 -15.58
CA HIS A 12 12.03 1.00 -15.19
C HIS A 12 12.42 -0.23 -14.33
N PRO A 13 13.59 -0.87 -14.56
CA PRO A 13 13.99 -2.06 -13.80
C PRO A 13 14.18 -1.83 -12.30
N GLU A 14 14.73 -0.69 -11.90
CA GLU A 14 14.99 -0.36 -10.49
C GLU A 14 13.68 -0.15 -9.73
N GLU A 15 12.72 0.56 -10.33
CA GLU A 15 11.39 0.73 -9.75
C GLU A 15 10.64 -0.59 -9.66
N ARG A 16 10.71 -1.46 -10.68
CA ARG A 16 10.11 -2.80 -10.62
C ARG A 16 10.67 -3.63 -9.47
N ARG A 17 11.99 -3.62 -9.28
CA ARG A 17 12.62 -4.30 -8.14
C ARG A 17 12.12 -3.74 -6.81
N TRP A 18 12.01 -2.42 -6.71
CA TRP A 18 11.48 -1.77 -5.51
C TRP A 18 10.02 -2.18 -5.26
N LEU A 19 9.17 -2.20 -6.30
CA LEU A 19 7.77 -2.61 -6.24
C LEU A 19 7.63 -4.07 -5.77
N ASP A 20 8.43 -4.97 -6.34
CA ASP A 20 8.47 -6.39 -5.95
C ASP A 20 8.86 -6.55 -4.47
N GLN A 21 9.86 -5.79 -4.01
CA GLN A 21 10.30 -5.80 -2.60
C GLN A 21 9.23 -5.27 -1.63
N HIS A 22 8.35 -4.38 -2.10
CA HIS A 22 7.31 -3.74 -1.29
C HIS A 22 5.90 -4.33 -1.52
N GLY A 23 5.84 -5.56 -2.04
CA GLY A 23 4.62 -6.36 -2.08
C GLY A 23 3.66 -6.03 -3.23
N PHE A 24 4.05 -5.15 -4.17
CA PHE A 24 3.20 -4.84 -5.32
C PHE A 24 3.11 -6.04 -6.28
N PRO A 25 1.92 -6.35 -6.81
CA PRO A 25 1.80 -7.34 -7.87
C PRO A 25 2.44 -6.83 -9.16
N ASN A 26 3.15 -7.69 -9.88
CA ASN A 26 3.40 -7.42 -11.29
C ASN A 26 2.11 -7.52 -12.13
N GLY A 27 2.14 -7.07 -13.38
CA GLY A 27 0.97 -7.08 -14.26
C GLY A 27 0.28 -8.44 -14.44
N ALA A 28 1.03 -9.55 -14.43
CA ALA A 28 0.46 -10.89 -14.54
C ALA A 28 -0.23 -11.34 -13.25
N GLN A 29 0.39 -11.09 -12.09
CA GLN A 29 -0.22 -11.35 -10.77
C GLN A 29 -1.48 -10.53 -10.57
N TRP A 30 -1.43 -9.24 -10.91
CA TRP A 30 -2.57 -8.34 -10.81
C TRP A 30 -3.75 -8.85 -11.64
N THR A 31 -3.53 -9.12 -12.92
CA THR A 31 -4.58 -9.61 -13.84
C THR A 31 -5.17 -10.93 -13.34
N ARG A 32 -4.33 -11.87 -12.91
CA ARG A 32 -4.76 -13.18 -12.40
C ARG A 32 -5.60 -13.02 -11.13
N TYR A 33 -5.09 -12.30 -10.15
CA TYR A 33 -5.69 -12.23 -8.82
C TYR A 33 -6.86 -11.28 -8.72
N GLN A 34 -7.03 -10.36 -9.68
CA GLN A 34 -8.29 -9.63 -9.82
C GLN A 34 -9.46 -10.57 -10.17
N GLN A 35 -9.21 -11.61 -10.97
CA GLN A 35 -10.25 -12.53 -11.47
C GLN A 35 -10.36 -13.82 -10.64
N ALA A 36 -9.36 -14.11 -9.80
CA ALA A 36 -9.34 -15.29 -8.95
C ALA A 36 -10.51 -15.31 -7.96
N SER A 37 -11.02 -16.50 -7.66
CA SER A 37 -11.91 -16.77 -6.54
C SER A 37 -11.19 -16.66 -5.19
N ASP A 38 -11.95 -16.51 -4.10
CA ASP A 38 -11.37 -16.47 -2.76
C ASP A 38 -10.64 -17.77 -2.39
N ALA A 39 -11.11 -18.92 -2.91
CA ALA A 39 -10.46 -20.22 -2.71
C ALA A 39 -9.09 -20.28 -3.40
N GLU A 40 -8.96 -19.72 -4.61
CA GLU A 40 -7.69 -19.64 -5.32
C GLU A 40 -6.70 -18.71 -4.61
N LEU A 41 -7.16 -17.57 -4.12
CA LEU A 41 -6.33 -16.66 -3.32
C LEU A 41 -5.88 -17.32 -2.01
N ASP A 42 -6.77 -18.04 -1.33
CA ASP A 42 -6.41 -18.80 -0.12
C ASP A 42 -5.38 -19.88 -0.40
N GLN A 43 -5.52 -20.61 -1.51
CA GLN A 43 -4.57 -21.64 -1.90
C GLN A 43 -3.19 -21.04 -2.20
N ALA A 44 -3.13 -19.94 -2.97
CA ALA A 44 -1.88 -19.27 -3.29
C ALA A 44 -1.22 -18.65 -2.04
N ALA A 45 -2.00 -18.01 -1.18
CA ALA A 45 -1.53 -17.47 0.10
C ALA A 45 -0.93 -18.56 1.01
N ARG A 46 -1.58 -19.73 1.10
CA ARG A 46 -1.06 -20.89 1.86
C ARG A 46 0.22 -21.47 1.26
N ALA A 47 0.44 -21.30 -0.04
CA ALA A 47 1.67 -21.68 -0.72
C ALA A 47 2.80 -20.64 -0.55
N GLY A 48 2.54 -19.53 0.17
CA GLY A 48 3.53 -18.49 0.44
C GLY A 48 3.49 -17.30 -0.52
N ASP A 49 2.50 -17.21 -1.42
CA ASP A 49 2.32 -16.02 -2.25
C ASP A 49 1.75 -14.86 -1.42
N THR A 50 2.62 -13.89 -1.12
CA THR A 50 2.29 -12.73 -0.29
C THR A 50 1.31 -11.79 -0.97
N VAL A 51 1.41 -11.59 -2.29
CA VAL A 51 0.46 -10.77 -3.06
C VAL A 51 -0.94 -11.37 -2.97
N ALA A 52 -1.08 -12.69 -3.12
CA ALA A 52 -2.35 -13.37 -2.96
C ALA A 52 -2.90 -13.23 -1.53
N ALA A 53 -2.05 -13.33 -0.51
CA ALA A 53 -2.44 -13.12 0.88
C ALA A 53 -2.97 -11.70 1.13
N THR A 54 -2.28 -10.69 0.60
CA THR A 54 -2.66 -9.28 0.71
C THR A 54 -3.96 -8.98 -0.04
N MET A 55 -4.12 -9.46 -1.29
CA MET A 55 -5.38 -9.29 -2.04
C MET A 55 -6.55 -10.01 -1.38
N ARG A 56 -6.33 -11.21 -0.82
CA ARG A 56 -7.35 -11.93 -0.06
C ARG A 56 -7.81 -11.13 1.16
N ASP A 57 -6.87 -10.62 1.95
CA ASP A 57 -7.20 -9.89 3.17
C ASP A 57 -7.90 -8.56 2.84
N ALA A 58 -7.51 -7.88 1.76
CA ALA A 58 -8.22 -6.71 1.25
C ALA A 58 -9.68 -7.03 0.87
N ARG A 59 -9.95 -8.15 0.18
CA ARG A 59 -11.33 -8.57 -0.16
C ARG A 59 -12.19 -8.88 1.06
N ARG A 60 -11.56 -9.27 2.17
CA ARG A 60 -12.25 -9.61 3.42
C ARG A 60 -12.48 -8.40 4.33
N LEU A 61 -12.04 -7.20 3.93
CA LEU A 61 -12.32 -5.97 4.69
C LEU A 61 -13.83 -5.74 4.82
N GLY A 62 -14.28 -5.47 6.04
CA GLY A 62 -15.70 -5.34 6.39
C GLY A 62 -16.41 -6.67 6.71
N ALA A 63 -15.85 -7.81 6.32
CA ALA A 63 -16.41 -9.14 6.62
C ALA A 63 -15.61 -9.92 7.66
N ASP A 64 -14.27 -9.83 7.63
CA ASP A 64 -13.37 -10.44 8.61
C ASP A 64 -12.80 -9.35 9.54
N PRO A 65 -13.08 -9.37 10.85
CA PRO A 65 -12.60 -8.35 11.79
C PRO A 65 -11.08 -8.32 11.95
N ARG A 66 -10.35 -9.35 11.49
CA ARG A 66 -8.88 -9.40 11.53
C ARG A 66 -8.22 -8.98 10.23
N ALA A 67 -8.96 -8.79 9.13
CA ALA A 67 -8.39 -8.44 7.83
C ALA A 67 -7.54 -7.16 7.89
N GLU A 68 -8.06 -6.10 8.52
CA GLU A 68 -7.35 -4.83 8.70
C GLU A 68 -6.04 -5.03 9.49
N SER A 69 -6.08 -5.76 10.60
CA SER A 69 -4.88 -6.04 11.39
C SER A 69 -3.82 -6.83 10.62
N ARG A 70 -4.22 -7.72 9.72
CA ARG A 70 -3.28 -8.49 8.87
C ARG A 70 -2.64 -7.61 7.79
N LEU A 71 -3.40 -6.70 7.17
CA LEU A 71 -2.86 -5.73 6.21
C LEU A 71 -1.89 -4.75 6.88
N LEU A 72 -2.21 -4.27 8.09
CA LEU A 72 -1.28 -3.44 8.87
C LEU A 72 -0.01 -4.22 9.26
N ALA A 73 -0.15 -5.49 9.66
CA ALA A 73 1.01 -6.33 9.95
C ALA A 73 1.87 -6.55 8.69
N ALA A 74 1.27 -6.75 7.52
CA ALA A 74 2.00 -6.82 6.25
C ALA A 74 2.74 -5.50 5.95
N GLY A 75 2.08 -4.35 6.15
CA GLY A 75 2.71 -3.04 6.02
C GLY A 75 3.86 -2.80 7.01
N ALA A 76 3.79 -3.38 8.21
CA ALA A 76 4.91 -3.38 9.14
C ALA A 76 6.13 -4.15 8.61
N GLU A 77 5.90 -5.23 7.83
CA GLU A 77 6.95 -6.01 7.15
C GLU A 77 7.45 -5.38 5.85
N GLY A 78 6.90 -4.23 5.44
CA GLY A 78 7.30 -3.52 4.21
C GLY A 78 6.37 -3.73 3.01
N ASP A 79 5.23 -4.42 3.17
CA ASP A 79 4.21 -4.52 2.11
C ASP A 79 3.41 -3.21 2.00
N LEU A 80 3.88 -2.30 1.15
CA LEU A 80 3.23 -1.00 0.91
C LEU A 80 1.99 -1.15 0.03
N PHE A 81 1.89 -2.24 -0.72
CA PHE A 81 0.68 -2.58 -1.45
C PHE A 81 -0.48 -2.93 -0.49
N ALA A 82 -0.22 -3.58 0.63
CA ALA A 82 -1.23 -3.79 1.68
C ALA A 82 -1.75 -2.46 2.25
N LEU A 83 -0.86 -1.48 2.48
CA LEU A 83 -1.25 -0.15 2.94
C LEU A 83 -2.03 0.62 1.88
N SER A 84 -1.67 0.50 0.60
CA SER A 84 -2.42 1.16 -0.49
C SER A 84 -3.84 0.61 -0.61
N LEU A 85 -4.02 -0.72 -0.59
CA LEU A 85 -5.35 -1.35 -0.60
C LEU A 85 -6.19 -0.96 0.61
N LEU A 86 -5.60 -0.95 1.81
CA LEU A 86 -6.31 -0.56 3.03
C LEU A 86 -6.73 0.92 2.98
N SER A 87 -5.84 1.80 2.52
CA SER A 87 -6.16 3.22 2.30
C SER A 87 -7.31 3.38 1.31
N SER A 88 -7.26 2.71 0.16
CA SER A 88 -8.33 2.79 -0.85
C SER A 88 -9.66 2.28 -0.31
N TRP A 89 -9.66 1.17 0.45
CA TRP A 89 -10.88 0.65 1.06
C TRP A 89 -11.49 1.62 2.08
N LYS A 90 -10.67 2.20 2.96
CA LYS A 90 -11.13 3.19 3.97
C LYS A 90 -11.75 4.42 3.31
N ALA A 91 -11.14 4.91 2.22
CA ALA A 91 -11.68 6.03 1.46
C ALA A 91 -13.01 5.69 0.76
N GLY A 92 -13.13 4.47 0.22
CA GLY A 92 -14.33 4.01 -0.50
C GLY A 92 -15.48 3.54 0.40
N ALA A 93 -15.19 3.11 1.63
CA ALA A 93 -16.19 2.53 2.52
C ALA A 93 -17.23 3.57 2.98
N ASN A 94 -16.79 4.78 3.33
CA ASN A 94 -17.65 5.94 3.62
C ASN A 94 -16.80 7.21 3.73
N ALA A 95 -17.45 8.39 3.63
CA ALA A 95 -16.76 9.68 3.72
C ALA A 95 -16.06 9.93 5.08
N ALA A 96 -16.51 9.30 6.17
CA ALA A 96 -15.87 9.44 7.48
C ALA A 96 -14.54 8.66 7.56
N GLY A 97 -14.27 7.74 6.64
CA GLY A 97 -13.01 7.00 6.53
C GLY A 97 -11.89 7.75 5.79
N ILE A 98 -12.17 8.91 5.19
CA ILE A 98 -11.18 9.69 4.43
C ILE A 98 -9.97 10.12 5.30
N PRO A 99 -10.13 10.59 6.56
CA PRO A 99 -8.99 10.91 7.42
C PRO A 99 -8.10 9.68 7.73
N GLU A 100 -8.70 8.52 7.98
CA GLU A 100 -7.95 7.27 8.22
C GLU A 100 -7.19 6.83 6.96
N ALA A 101 -7.86 6.87 5.80
CA ALA A 101 -7.24 6.60 4.52
C ALA A 101 -6.05 7.53 4.26
N TYR A 102 -6.21 8.83 4.56
CA TYR A 102 -5.11 9.79 4.47
C TYR A 102 -3.93 9.35 5.34
N ALA A 103 -4.17 9.04 6.61
CA ALA A 103 -3.12 8.65 7.54
C ALA A 103 -2.36 7.41 7.05
N ILE A 104 -3.07 6.39 6.57
CA ILE A 104 -2.46 5.15 6.02
C ILE A 104 -1.63 5.46 4.76
N SER A 105 -2.16 6.25 3.83
CA SER A 105 -1.43 6.66 2.63
C SER A 105 -0.19 7.52 2.96
N ARG A 106 -0.24 8.30 4.04
CA ARG A 106 0.89 9.07 4.55
C ARG A 106 1.95 8.17 5.16
N VAL A 107 1.56 7.08 5.82
CA VAL A 107 2.50 6.04 6.27
C VAL A 107 3.21 5.36 5.10
N ALA A 108 2.49 5.03 4.02
CA ALA A 108 3.13 4.46 2.81
C ALA A 108 4.17 5.41 2.21
N GLU A 109 3.88 6.72 2.17
CA GLU A 109 4.83 7.74 1.74
C GLU A 109 6.06 7.81 2.66
N MET A 110 5.86 7.87 3.98
CA MET A 110 6.96 7.87 4.96
C MET A 110 7.84 6.62 4.87
N ARG A 111 7.32 5.54 4.30
CA ARG A 111 8.00 4.26 4.10
C ARG A 111 8.56 4.08 2.69
N GLY A 112 8.56 5.12 1.86
CA GLY A 112 9.31 5.16 0.61
C GLY A 112 8.46 5.33 -0.65
N ASP A 113 7.13 5.18 -0.57
CA ASP A 113 6.27 5.36 -1.75
C ASP A 113 5.87 6.83 -1.97
N LEU A 114 6.78 7.63 -2.54
CA LEU A 114 6.50 9.04 -2.86
C LEU A 114 5.35 9.21 -3.87
N THR A 115 5.09 8.21 -4.72
CA THR A 115 4.01 8.30 -5.71
C THR A 115 2.63 8.31 -5.06
N THR A 116 2.51 7.71 -3.87
CA THR A 116 1.29 7.80 -3.07
C THR A 116 0.97 9.26 -2.70
N ALA A 117 1.96 10.11 -2.44
CA ALA A 117 1.74 11.53 -2.15
C ALA A 117 1.13 12.29 -3.34
N LEU A 118 1.61 12.00 -4.55
CA LEU A 118 1.16 12.63 -5.79
C LEU A 118 -0.29 12.27 -6.11
N HIS A 119 -0.68 11.03 -5.86
CA HIS A 119 -2.01 10.53 -6.20
C HIS A 119 -3.02 10.60 -5.04
N ARG A 120 -2.58 10.94 -3.82
CA ARG A 120 -3.41 10.93 -2.60
C ARG A 120 -4.72 11.70 -2.76
N GLU A 121 -4.67 12.93 -3.27
CA GLU A 121 -5.88 13.75 -3.40
C GLU A 121 -6.89 13.14 -4.38
N MET A 122 -6.41 12.55 -5.48
CA MET A 122 -7.26 11.85 -6.44
C MET A 122 -7.87 10.59 -5.82
N MET A 123 -7.06 9.83 -5.08
CA MET A 123 -7.46 8.55 -4.51
C MET A 123 -8.45 8.69 -3.35
N LEU A 124 -8.37 9.77 -2.57
CA LEU A 124 -9.24 10.02 -1.43
C LEU A 124 -10.63 10.56 -1.81
N GLY A 125 -10.83 11.00 -3.06
CA GLY A 125 -12.13 11.45 -3.58
C GLY A 125 -12.70 12.71 -2.91
N GLY A 126 -11.96 13.34 -1.99
CA GLY A 126 -12.37 14.51 -1.23
C GLY A 126 -11.20 15.17 -0.51
N ARG A 127 -11.27 16.50 -0.36
CA ARG A 127 -10.28 17.26 0.39
C ARG A 127 -10.61 17.26 1.87
N LEU A 128 -9.62 16.94 2.70
CA LEU A 128 -9.70 17.15 4.15
C LEU A 128 -9.73 18.65 4.45
N THR A 129 -10.45 19.04 5.49
CA THR A 129 -10.26 20.37 6.10
C THR A 129 -8.86 20.47 6.71
N SER A 130 -8.39 21.69 6.97
CA SER A 130 -7.09 21.91 7.61
C SER A 130 -6.96 21.18 8.95
N GLU A 131 -8.04 21.17 9.76
CA GLU A 131 -8.09 20.46 11.03
C GLU A 131 -8.03 18.93 10.84
N GLN A 132 -8.85 18.38 9.94
CA GLN A 132 -8.83 16.95 9.65
C GLN A 132 -7.48 16.50 9.11
N ARG A 133 -6.83 17.33 8.28
CA ARG A 133 -5.49 17.05 7.76
C ARG A 133 -4.45 17.04 8.88
N LEU A 134 -4.48 18.01 9.79
CA LEU A 134 -3.56 18.06 10.92
C LEU A 134 -3.70 16.81 11.81
N LEU A 135 -4.94 16.42 12.11
CA LEU A 135 -5.23 15.21 12.89
C LEU A 135 -4.77 13.95 12.14
N ALA A 136 -5.00 13.85 10.83
CA ALA A 136 -4.59 12.71 10.02
C ALA A 136 -3.06 12.60 9.88
N GLU A 137 -2.33 13.72 9.83
CA GLU A 137 -0.85 13.73 9.87
C GLU A 137 -0.33 13.23 11.23
N ALA A 138 -0.94 13.67 12.34
CA ALA A 138 -0.59 13.17 13.66
C ALA A 138 -0.87 11.66 13.80
N GLU A 139 -2.02 11.21 13.28
CA GLU A 139 -2.37 9.78 13.25
C GLU A 139 -1.41 8.98 12.38
N ALA A 140 -0.98 9.51 11.24
CA ALA A 140 0.03 8.86 10.40
C ALA A 140 1.34 8.63 11.17
N LEU A 141 1.80 9.62 11.94
CA LEU A 141 3.00 9.49 12.76
C LEU A 141 2.83 8.41 13.84
N HIS A 142 1.70 8.40 14.55
CA HIS A 142 1.38 7.37 15.53
C HIS A 142 1.32 5.97 14.90
N LEU A 143 0.62 5.84 13.77
CA LEU A 143 0.50 4.60 13.04
C LEU A 143 1.87 4.11 12.56
N ASN A 144 2.73 5.00 12.05
CA ASN A 144 4.07 4.62 11.61
C ASN A 144 4.94 4.10 12.78
N LEU A 145 4.85 4.74 13.95
CA LEU A 145 5.51 4.26 15.16
C LEU A 145 4.94 2.92 15.65
N HIS A 146 3.62 2.73 15.51
CA HIS A 146 2.96 1.47 15.82
C HIS A 146 3.45 0.34 14.92
N LEU A 147 3.53 0.56 13.60
CA LEU A 147 4.07 -0.43 12.66
C LEU A 147 5.54 -0.77 12.97
N ASN A 148 6.36 0.23 13.36
CA ASN A 148 7.73 -0.03 13.83
C ASN A 148 7.75 -0.89 15.12
N ALA A 149 6.81 -0.69 16.03
CA ALA A 149 6.67 -1.51 17.22
C ALA A 149 6.26 -2.96 16.88
N LEU A 150 5.33 -3.16 15.92
CA LEU A 150 4.95 -4.49 15.44
C LEU A 150 6.14 -5.25 14.85
N TYR A 151 6.92 -4.58 14.00
CA TYR A 151 8.13 -5.19 13.41
C TYR A 151 9.13 -5.60 14.50
N ARG A 152 9.43 -4.70 15.45
CA ARG A 152 10.34 -4.97 16.57
C ARG A 152 9.84 -6.11 17.46
N GLN A 153 8.54 -6.19 17.71
CA GLN A 153 7.95 -7.25 18.51
C GLN A 153 8.19 -8.63 17.87
N LYS A 154 8.12 -8.72 16.54
CA LYS A 154 8.30 -9.97 15.81
C LYS A 154 9.77 -10.35 15.62
N HIS A 155 10.62 -9.38 15.26
CA HIS A 155 12.01 -9.65 14.84
C HIS A 155 13.07 -9.33 15.90
N GLY A 156 12.71 -8.60 16.97
CA GLY A 156 13.63 -8.20 18.03
C GLY A 156 14.64 -7.12 17.64
N VAL A 157 14.52 -6.54 16.43
CA VAL A 157 15.41 -5.51 15.88
C VAL A 157 14.60 -4.37 15.26
N ASP A 158 15.20 -3.19 15.14
CA ASP A 158 14.59 -2.06 14.46
C ASP A 158 14.27 -2.39 12.99
N PRO A 159 13.21 -1.79 12.40
CA PRO A 159 12.91 -1.93 10.98
C PRO A 159 14.11 -1.53 10.09
N PRO A 160 14.24 -2.12 8.90
CA PRO A 160 15.27 -1.70 7.95
C PRO A 160 15.11 -0.21 7.60
N PRO A 161 16.21 0.46 7.19
CA PRO A 161 16.13 1.82 6.67
C PRO A 161 15.11 1.92 5.53
N VAL A 162 14.43 3.06 5.45
CA VAL A 162 13.48 3.34 4.38
C VAL A 162 14.22 3.47 3.04
N GLU A 163 13.88 2.63 2.09
CA GLU A 163 14.35 2.72 0.71
C GLU A 163 13.31 3.49 -0.11
N MET A 164 13.69 4.64 -0.66
CA MET A 164 12.77 5.46 -1.46
C MET A 164 12.51 4.81 -2.82
N ARG A 165 11.26 4.82 -3.26
CA ARG A 165 10.88 4.38 -4.61
C ARG A 165 11.66 5.20 -5.66
N PRO A 166 12.44 4.54 -6.54
CA PRO A 166 13.10 5.24 -7.64
C PRO A 166 12.06 5.90 -8.55
N TYR A 167 12.21 7.20 -8.78
CA TYR A 167 11.40 7.95 -9.75
C TYR A 167 12.34 8.72 -10.67
N GLN A 168 12.15 8.59 -11.98
CA GLN A 168 12.82 9.46 -12.96
C GLN A 168 11.89 10.63 -13.29
N VAL A 169 12.39 11.85 -13.10
CA VAL A 169 11.80 13.05 -13.71
C VAL A 169 12.16 12.99 -15.19
N ASP A 170 11.16 13.02 -16.06
CA ASP A 170 11.39 13.14 -17.50
C ASP A 170 12.21 14.43 -17.73
N PRO A 171 13.40 14.40 -18.36
CA PRO A 171 14.25 15.58 -18.49
C PRO A 171 13.57 16.80 -19.14
N ASP A 172 12.48 16.58 -19.89
CA ASP A 172 11.69 17.64 -20.55
C ASP A 172 10.81 18.46 -19.59
N ASP A 173 10.56 18.01 -18.36
CA ASP A 173 9.74 18.76 -17.37
C ASP A 173 10.51 19.91 -16.68
N THR A 174 11.81 20.03 -16.91
CA THR A 174 12.63 21.15 -16.39
C THR A 174 12.81 22.31 -17.37
N GLN A 175 12.21 22.25 -18.56
CA GLN A 175 12.33 23.27 -19.61
C GLN A 175 11.05 24.05 -19.91
N ARG A 176 10.03 24.01 -19.04
CA ARG A 176 8.80 24.84 -19.19
C ARG A 176 8.65 25.87 -18.08
#